data_AF-A0A522AQS2-F1
#
_entry.id   AF-A0A522AQS2-F1
#
_cell.length_a   1.000
_cell.length_b   1.000
_cell.length_c   1.000
_cell.angle_alpha   90.00
_cell.angle_beta   90.00
_cell.angle_gamma   90.00
#
_symmetry.space_group_name_H-M   'P 1'
#
loop_
_entity.id
_entity.type
_entity.pdbx_description
1 polymer ?
#
loop_
_entity_poly.entity_id
_entity_poly.type
_entity_poly.pdbx_seq_one_letter_code
_entity_poly.pdbx_strand_id
1 'polypeptide(L)'
;MSTHVLDAQTGLPAGGIHVSLYKLGEDDRPIRLTQALTDGDGRIRDLLERPMSPGVYRLEFNLGGIRGLRPADDRFFRKMSLDLKIDDVTRSYHVPLLLSPFSMTTYRGS
;
A
#
# COMPACT_ATOMS: atom_id res chain seq x y z
N MET A 1 10.52 -2.26 2.33
CA MET A 1 9.29 -1.51 2.71
C MET A 1 8.14 -2.47 2.64
N SER A 2 7.33 -2.61 3.68
CA SER A 2 6.28 -3.64 3.73
C SER A 2 4.90 -3.02 3.95
N THR A 3 3.86 -3.78 3.62
CA THR A 3 2.47 -3.42 3.94
C THR A 3 1.67 -4.64 4.39
N HIS A 4 0.54 -4.37 5.03
CA HIS A 4 -0.45 -5.33 5.45
C HIS A 4 -1.82 -4.66 5.32
N VAL A 5 -2.71 -5.27 4.56
CA VAL A 5 -4.06 -4.74 4.35
C VAL A 5 -5.08 -5.63 5.03
N LEU A 6 -5.90 -5.00 5.87
CA LEU A 6 -6.95 -5.64 6.64
C LEU A 6 -8.30 -5.07 6.26
N ASP A 7 -9.30 -5.93 6.11
CA ASP A 7 -10.70 -5.52 6.10
C ASP A 7 -11.16 -5.32 7.56
N ALA A 8 -11.35 -4.06 7.94
CA ALA A 8 -11.81 -3.68 9.27
C ALA A 8 -13.27 -4.06 9.55
N GLN A 9 -14.08 -4.35 8.52
CA GLN A 9 -15.46 -4.80 8.70
C GLN A 9 -15.53 -6.27 9.11
N THR A 10 -14.69 -7.13 8.51
CA THR A 10 -14.68 -8.57 8.78
C THR A 10 -13.57 -9.01 9.75
N GLY A 11 -12.57 -8.16 9.97
CA GLY A 11 -11.37 -8.48 10.75
C GLY A 11 -10.39 -9.41 10.03
N LEU A 12 -10.58 -9.65 8.73
CA LEU A 12 -9.78 -10.58 7.94
C LEU A 12 -8.75 -9.86 7.06
N PRO A 13 -7.65 -10.52 6.67
CA PRO A 13 -6.72 -9.97 5.69
C PRO A 13 -7.35 -9.78 4.30
N ALA A 14 -6.94 -8.72 3.62
CA ALA A 14 -7.41 -8.38 2.28
C ALA A 14 -6.35 -8.76 1.22
N GLY A 15 -6.47 -9.98 0.71
CA GLY A 15 -5.61 -10.50 -0.36
C GLY A 15 -5.99 -10.02 -1.77
N GLY A 16 -5.02 -10.01 -2.67
CA GLY A 16 -5.21 -9.64 -4.09
C GLY A 16 -5.28 -8.14 -4.36
N ILE A 17 -4.83 -7.29 -3.44
CA ILE A 17 -4.72 -5.85 -3.66
C ILE A 17 -3.49 -5.54 -4.46
N HIS A 18 -3.65 -4.85 -5.60
CA HIS A 18 -2.52 -4.30 -6.31
C HIS A 18 -1.93 -3.13 -5.52
N VAL A 19 -0.68 -3.26 -5.11
CA VAL A 19 0.08 -2.19 -4.46
C VAL A 19 1.26 -1.82 -5.35
N SER A 20 1.34 -0.55 -5.71
CA SER A 20 2.45 0.00 -6.50
C SER A 20 3.31 0.91 -5.62
N LEU A 21 4.62 0.75 -5.75
CA LEU A 21 5.61 1.62 -5.12
C LEU A 21 6.28 2.48 -6.19
N TYR A 22 6.33 3.78 -5.95
CA TYR A 22 7.03 4.75 -6.79
C TYR A 22 8.06 5.50 -5.97
N LYS A 23 9.11 6.00 -6.62
CA LYS A 23 9.92 7.10 -6.11
C LYS A 23 9.52 8.38 -6.84
N LEU A 24 9.34 9.48 -6.13
CA LEU A 24 9.07 10.77 -6.76
C LEU A 24 10.39 11.41 -7.20
N GLY A 25 10.41 11.93 -8.43
CA GLY A 25 11.50 12.78 -8.94
C GLY A 25 11.46 14.19 -8.35
N GLU A 26 12.39 15.05 -8.78
CA GLU A 26 12.44 16.46 -8.35
C GLU A 26 11.21 17.28 -8.77
N ASP A 27 10.51 16.82 -9.80
CA ASP A 27 9.27 17.40 -10.35
C ASP A 27 7.99 16.73 -9.80
N ASP A 28 8.10 15.99 -8.68
CA ASP A 28 7.06 15.13 -8.11
C ASP A 28 6.52 14.05 -9.07
N ARG A 29 7.22 13.79 -10.18
CA ARG A 29 6.82 12.77 -11.13
C ARG A 29 7.07 11.38 -10.54
N PRO A 30 6.05 10.52 -10.45
CA PRO A 30 6.21 9.19 -9.90
C PRO A 30 6.89 8.25 -10.90
N ILE A 31 8.05 7.72 -10.52
CA ILE A 31 8.77 6.66 -11.25
C ILE A 31 8.45 5.34 -10.56
N ARG A 32 7.71 4.45 -11.25
CA ARG A 32 7.31 3.16 -10.67
C ARG A 32 8.54 2.30 -10.44
N LEU A 33 8.73 1.85 -9.21
CA LEU A 33 9.78 0.92 -8.82
C LEU A 33 9.29 -0.52 -8.92
N THR A 34 8.15 -0.80 -8.29
CA THR A 34 7.62 -2.16 -8.12
C THR A 34 6.10 -2.14 -8.13
N GLN A 35 5.48 -3.26 -8.49
CA GLN A 35 4.06 -3.53 -8.31
C GLN A 35 3.89 -4.98 -7.88
N ALA A 36 3.11 -5.21 -6.82
CA ALA A 36 2.85 -6.54 -6.30
C ALA A 36 1.38 -6.68 -5.86
N LEU A 37 0.97 -7.92 -5.59
CA LEU A 37 -0.33 -8.25 -5.02
C LEU A 37 -0.15 -8.61 -3.55
N THR A 38 -1.08 -8.18 -2.69
CA THR A 38 -1.15 -8.72 -1.33
C THR A 38 -1.42 -10.22 -1.36
N ASP A 39 -0.68 -10.97 -0.54
CA ASP A 39 -0.84 -12.42 -0.39
C ASP A 39 -2.15 -12.79 0.36
N GLY A 40 -2.35 -14.08 0.65
CA GLY A 40 -3.52 -14.56 1.39
C GLY A 40 -3.62 -14.03 2.83
N ASP A 41 -2.52 -13.54 3.40
CA ASP A 41 -2.45 -12.84 4.69
C ASP A 41 -2.50 -11.32 4.50
N GLY A 42 -2.92 -10.82 3.33
CA GLY A 42 -3.05 -9.39 3.05
C GLY A 42 -1.71 -8.64 3.01
N ARG A 43 -0.57 -9.34 2.93
CA ARG A 43 0.75 -8.73 3.08
C ARG A 43 1.50 -8.59 1.77
N ILE A 44 2.40 -7.62 1.75
CA ILE A 44 3.57 -7.61 0.89
C ILE A 44 4.76 -7.39 1.80
N ARG A 45 5.62 -8.41 1.90
CA ARG A 45 6.75 -8.43 2.86
C ARG A 45 7.85 -7.48 2.45
N ASP A 46 8.08 -7.33 1.15
CA ASP A 46 8.97 -6.32 0.63
C ASP A 46 8.51 -5.80 -0.73
N LEU A 47 8.27 -4.49 -0.80
CA LEU A 47 7.98 -3.75 -2.02
C LEU A 47 9.26 -3.22 -2.69
N LEU A 48 10.39 -3.25 -1.99
CA LEU A 48 11.66 -2.78 -2.50
C LEU A 48 12.48 -3.97 -2.98
N GLU A 49 12.52 -4.18 -4.28
CA GLU A 49 13.42 -5.18 -4.91
C GLU A 49 14.89 -4.71 -4.94
N ARG A 50 15.17 -3.52 -4.41
CA ARG A 50 16.46 -2.84 -4.44
C ARG A 50 16.69 -2.05 -3.15
N PRO A 51 17.95 -1.72 -2.79
CA PRO A 51 18.23 -0.92 -1.62
C PRO A 51 17.45 0.40 -1.59
N MET A 52 16.94 0.76 -0.42
CA MET A 52 16.25 2.02 -0.18
C MET A 52 17.25 3.19 -0.27
N SER A 53 16.82 4.31 -0.81
CA SER A 53 17.57 5.58 -0.81
C SER A 53 16.72 6.69 -0.22
N PRO A 54 17.31 7.75 0.38
CA PRO A 54 16.52 8.87 0.88
C PRO A 54 15.66 9.52 -0.21
N GLY A 55 14.56 10.16 0.20
CA GLY A 55 13.64 10.87 -0.69
C GLY A 55 12.17 10.53 -0.43
N VAL A 56 11.30 10.93 -1.36
CA VAL A 56 9.86 10.70 -1.25
C VAL A 56 9.45 9.50 -2.10
N TYR A 57 8.72 8.58 -1.48
CA TYR A 57 8.14 7.42 -2.13
C TYR A 57 6.61 7.54 -2.14
N ARG A 58 5.96 7.14 -3.22
CA ARG A 58 4.51 7.01 -3.27
C ARG A 58 4.11 5.55 -3.15
N LEU A 59 3.28 5.23 -2.16
CA LEU A 59 2.63 3.95 -2.03
C LEU A 59 1.18 4.07 -2.52
N GLU A 60 0.78 3.25 -3.49
CA GLU A 60 -0.56 3.29 -4.07
C GLU A 60 -1.26 1.93 -3.91
N PHE A 61 -2.40 1.92 -3.23
CA PHE A 61 -3.27 0.77 -3.07
C PHE A 61 -4.44 0.87 -4.06
N ASN A 62 -4.52 -0.04 -5.01
CA ASN A 62 -5.64 -0.13 -5.95
C ASN A 62 -6.64 -1.20 -5.47
N LEU A 63 -7.84 -0.74 -5.12
CA LEU A 63 -8.88 -1.56 -4.49
C LEU A 63 -9.75 -2.31 -5.50
N GLY A 64 -9.56 -2.07 -6.80
CA GLY A 64 -10.36 -2.69 -7.87
C GLY A 64 -10.15 -4.21 -8.01
N GLY A 65 -9.02 -4.74 -7.54
CA GLY A 65 -8.66 -6.16 -7.64
C GLY A 65 -9.01 -7.03 -6.43
N ILE A 66 -9.60 -6.46 -5.37
CA ILE A 66 -9.81 -7.20 -4.12
C ILE A 66 -10.84 -8.31 -4.29
N ARG A 67 -10.43 -9.54 -3.94
CA ARG A 67 -11.33 -10.69 -3.76
C ARG A 67 -11.85 -10.70 -2.31
N GLY A 68 -13.14 -11.00 -2.11
CA GLY A 68 -13.73 -11.17 -0.78
C GLY A 68 -14.30 -9.91 -0.10
N LEU A 69 -14.19 -8.74 -0.74
CA LEU A 69 -14.95 -7.54 -0.37
C LEU A 69 -16.14 -7.34 -1.32
N ARG A 70 -17.00 -6.33 -1.05
CA ARG A 70 -18.13 -5.96 -1.93
C ARG A 70 -17.72 -5.88 -3.41
N PRO A 71 -18.63 -6.14 -4.38
CA PRO A 71 -18.34 -5.97 -5.80
C PRO A 71 -17.65 -4.63 -6.08
N ALA A 72 -16.66 -4.62 -6.98
CA ALA A 72 -15.83 -3.44 -7.23
C ALA A 72 -16.69 -2.21 -7.56
N ASP A 73 -17.76 -2.39 -8.33
CA ASP A 73 -18.63 -1.31 -8.82
C ASP A 73 -19.47 -0.63 -7.74
N ASP A 74 -19.64 -1.27 -6.57
CA ASP A 74 -20.38 -0.71 -5.43
C ASP A 74 -19.47 0.01 -4.41
N ARG A 75 -18.15 0.07 -4.66
CA ARG A 75 -17.20 0.64 -3.69
C ARG A 75 -17.06 2.14 -3.85
N PHE A 76 -17.20 2.85 -2.73
CA PHE A 76 -16.94 4.28 -2.66
C PHE A 76 -15.46 4.60 -2.90
N PHE A 77 -14.55 3.92 -2.21
CA PHE A 77 -13.11 4.09 -2.43
C PHE A 77 -12.60 3.18 -3.54
N ARG A 78 -11.89 3.78 -4.50
CA ARG A 78 -11.27 3.07 -5.63
C ARG A 78 -9.76 2.88 -5.43
N LYS A 79 -9.12 3.82 -4.76
CA LYS A 79 -7.66 3.89 -4.61
C LYS A 79 -7.27 4.76 -3.41
N MET A 80 -6.14 4.45 -2.79
CA MET A 80 -5.44 5.32 -1.85
C MET A 80 -3.98 5.49 -2.29
N SER A 81 -3.48 6.72 -2.31
CA SER A 81 -2.06 7.01 -2.58
C SER A 81 -1.49 7.83 -1.42
N LEU A 82 -0.31 7.44 -0.93
CA LEU A 82 0.36 8.05 0.21
C LEU A 82 1.80 8.38 -0.17
N ASP A 83 2.22 9.62 0.08
CA ASP A 83 3.61 10.03 -0.08
C ASP A 83 4.35 9.92 1.25
N LEU A 84 5.47 9.21 1.22
CA LEU A 84 6.25 8.79 2.37
C LEU A 84 7.64 9.40 2.25
N LYS A 85 7.98 10.32 3.15
CA LYS A 85 9.34 10.85 3.27
C LYS A 85 10.21 9.83 4.00
N ILE A 86 11.31 9.44 3.36
CA ILE A 86 12.31 8.52 3.88
C ILE A 86 13.62 9.29 4.04
N ASP A 87 14.06 9.46 5.29
CA ASP A 87 15.35 10.07 5.62
C ASP A 87 16.35 9.04 6.15
N ASP A 88 15.88 8.09 6.99
CA ASP A 88 16.70 7.03 7.57
C ASP A 88 16.47 5.71 6.84
N VAL A 89 17.42 5.32 5.98
CA VAL A 89 17.36 4.08 5.18
C VAL A 89 17.75 2.82 5.95
N THR A 90 18.22 2.96 7.20
CA THR A 90 18.58 1.81 8.04
C THR A 90 17.36 1.17 8.71
N ARG A 91 16.21 1.87 8.70
CA ARG A 91 14.96 1.41 9.29
C ARG A 91 14.11 0.62 8.32
N SER A 92 13.34 -0.30 8.87
CA SER A 92 12.17 -0.85 8.22
C SER A 92 11.03 0.16 8.22
N TYR A 93 10.26 0.18 7.13
CA TYR A 93 9.05 0.97 7.02
C TYR A 93 7.90 0.03 6.72
N HIS A 94 6.99 -0.10 7.68
CA HIS A 94 5.73 -0.82 7.53
C HIS A 94 4.57 0.17 7.43
N VAL A 95 3.79 0.10 6.36
CA VAL A 95 2.66 1.01 6.12
C VAL A 95 1.39 0.19 5.88
N PRO A 96 0.66 -0.20 6.94
CA PRO A 96 -0.57 -0.96 6.80
C PRO A 96 -1.75 -0.10 6.33
N LEU A 97 -2.78 -0.77 5.84
CA LEU A 97 -4.06 -0.16 5.47
C LEU A 97 -5.19 -0.94 6.13
N LEU A 98 -5.99 -0.26 6.95
CA LEU A 98 -7.27 -0.78 7.44
C LEU A 98 -8.37 -0.22 6.55
N LEU A 99 -9.10 -1.11 5.87
CA LEU A 99 -10.11 -0.77 4.89
C LEU A 99 -11.50 -1.13 5.43
N SER A 100 -12.45 -0.22 5.28
CA SER A 100 -13.88 -0.46 5.46
C SER A 100 -14.64 0.20 4.30
N PRO A 101 -15.96 -0.03 4.14
CA PRO A 101 -16.71 0.53 3.00
C PRO A 101 -16.62 2.05 2.86
N PHE A 102 -16.52 2.76 3.99
CA PHE A 102 -16.55 4.23 4.05
C PHE A 102 -15.48 4.85 4.96
N SER A 103 -14.47 4.06 5.39
CA SER A 103 -13.25 4.59 6.01
C SER A 103 -12.01 3.82 5.56
N MET A 104 -10.88 4.52 5.47
CA MET A 104 -9.55 3.96 5.28
C MET A 104 -8.58 4.59 6.26
N THR A 105 -7.84 3.77 7.02
CA THR A 105 -6.87 4.24 8.01
C THR A 105 -5.50 3.64 7.71
N THR A 106 -4.45 4.45 7.85
CA THR A 106 -3.06 4.03 7.71
C THR A 106 -2.20 4.71 8.77
N TYR A 107 -1.01 4.18 9.00
CA TYR A 107 -0.03 4.72 9.94
C TYR A 107 1.36 4.18 9.59
N ARG A 108 2.41 4.72 10.23
CA ARG A 108 3.75 4.13 10.18
C ARG A 108 3.88 3.09 11.29
N GLY A 109 3.96 1.82 10.92
CA GLY A 109 4.36 0.75 11.84
C GLY A 109 5.87 0.76 12.12
N SER A 110 6.24 0.15 13.24
CA SER A 110 7.62 -0.16 13.62
C SER A 110 8.21 -1.27 12.76
#